data_AF-A0A961S922-F1
#
_entry.id   AF-A0A961S922-F1
#
_cell.length_a   1.000
_cell.length_b   1.000
_cell.length_c   1.000
_cell.angle_alpha   90.00
_cell.angle_beta   90.00
_cell.angle_gamma   90.00
#
_symmetry.space_group_name_H-M   'P 1'
#
loop_
_entity.id
_entity.type
_entity.pdbx_description
1 polymer ?
#
loop_
_entity_poly.entity_id
_entity_poly.type
_entity_poly.pdbx_seq_one_letter_code
_entity_poly.pdbx_strand_id
1 'polypeptide(L)'
;MMAGSGWLKPMIGALALAFSVAALPVAAGAGSGITFNQDYLEDLFIPREFKIDDIPAVFSHVFAALPAQVNVYPTENYYYFSFLHGGVSYSGNFRLDVRDRDEGILHFVYFNQAEAWNSELTVQYRALSLADGVKVEKLRDLVYRVEYGGKSTVFALNDLREVTPPPDKLAPGETFIGPVFDESGLQFYLLFHGEEKRFTYVLNEAAPPAERLLAYSDTDSDILLGMRTGFAFYKDRFQDRKILIGVYAGNVENNNFLDGPFDQLPDNFLKGDELRQAILTLYPELKDEIDRLGNFKEQEGRVLINPYINYSFLSELEEFHKCADSGLDRVGFYRCLQPSEGQ
;
A
#
# COMPACT_ATOMS: atom_id res chain seq x y z
N MET A 1 -69.00 -40.65 28.75
CA MET A 1 -69.25 -39.73 29.88
C MET A 1 -67.90 -39.19 30.32
N MET A 2 -67.75 -37.85 30.34
CA MET A 2 -66.70 -37.04 31.00
C MET A 2 -65.25 -37.21 30.48
N ALA A 3 -64.68 -36.19 29.83
CA ALA A 3 -63.93 -35.05 30.40
C ALA A 3 -62.55 -35.48 30.92
N GLY A 4 -61.41 -34.83 30.71
CA GLY A 4 -61.02 -33.53 30.18
C GLY A 4 -59.55 -33.30 30.58
N SER A 5 -58.91 -32.26 30.03
CA SER A 5 -57.59 -31.67 30.41
C SER A 5 -56.38 -32.61 30.41
N GLY A 6 -55.38 -32.47 29.52
CA GLY A 6 -54.51 -31.31 29.35
C GLY A 6 -53.18 -31.60 30.06
N TRP A 7 -52.04 -31.37 29.41
CA TRP A 7 -50.75 -30.92 29.97
C TRP A 7 -49.68 -30.86 28.86
N LEU A 8 -48.76 -29.92 29.06
CA LEU A 8 -47.89 -29.23 28.12
C LEU A 8 -46.98 -30.13 27.26
N LYS A 9 -46.84 -29.80 25.97
CA LYS A 9 -45.70 -30.21 25.15
C LYS A 9 -44.53 -29.23 25.37
N PRO A 10 -43.31 -29.67 25.71
CA PRO A 10 -42.15 -28.80 25.65
C PRO A 10 -41.76 -28.61 24.17
N MET A 11 -41.76 -27.35 23.75
CA MET A 11 -41.25 -26.93 22.45
C MET A 11 -39.72 -26.84 22.57
N ILE A 12 -39.02 -27.89 22.12
CA ILE A 12 -37.55 -27.86 22.01
C ILE A 12 -37.22 -27.01 20.79
N GLY A 13 -36.94 -25.74 21.02
CA GLY A 13 -36.34 -24.85 20.02
C GLY A 13 -34.90 -25.28 19.77
N ALA A 14 -34.63 -25.87 18.62
CA ALA A 14 -33.28 -26.12 18.14
C ALA A 14 -32.65 -24.76 17.77
N LEU A 15 -31.83 -24.22 18.67
CA LEU A 15 -30.99 -23.07 18.41
C LEU A 15 -29.84 -23.55 17.52
N ALA A 16 -29.98 -23.38 16.20
CA ALA A 16 -28.87 -23.59 15.27
C ALA A 16 -27.83 -22.50 15.50
N LEU A 17 -26.77 -22.81 16.27
CA LEU A 17 -25.57 -22.00 16.30
C LEU A 17 -24.96 -22.02 14.90
N ALA A 18 -25.15 -20.93 14.16
CA ALA A 18 -24.36 -20.63 12.99
C ALA A 18 -22.92 -20.37 13.47
N PHE A 19 -22.06 -21.38 13.36
CA PHE A 19 -20.62 -21.19 13.46
C PHE A 19 -20.20 -20.35 12.27
N SER A 20 -20.02 -19.05 12.49
CA SER A 20 -19.25 -18.18 11.60
C SER A 20 -17.82 -18.69 11.60
N VAL A 21 -17.49 -19.57 10.64
CA VAL A 21 -16.11 -19.92 10.34
C VAL A 21 -15.49 -18.66 9.77
N ALA A 22 -14.71 -17.94 10.58
CA ALA A 22 -13.82 -16.90 10.10
C ALA A 22 -12.90 -17.57 9.07
N ALA A 23 -13.10 -17.24 7.80
CA ALA A 23 -12.22 -17.72 6.74
C ALA A 23 -10.84 -17.11 7.00
N LEU A 24 -9.92 -17.91 7.53
CA LEU A 24 -8.50 -17.61 7.47
C LEU A 24 -8.14 -17.36 6.00
N PRO A 25 -7.26 -16.39 5.70
CA PRO A 25 -6.80 -16.18 4.34
C PRO A 25 -6.20 -17.49 3.83
N VAL A 26 -6.85 -18.11 2.85
CA VAL A 26 -6.24 -19.19 2.08
C VAL A 26 -5.06 -18.54 1.38
N ALA A 27 -3.85 -18.88 1.82
CA ALA A 27 -2.65 -18.53 1.09
C ALA A 27 -2.80 -19.12 -0.32
N ALA A 28 -3.07 -18.27 -1.31
CA ALA A 28 -2.86 -18.62 -2.70
C ALA A 28 -1.41 -19.13 -2.77
N GLY A 29 -1.24 -20.38 -3.22
CA GLY A 29 -0.04 -21.18 -2.98
C GLY A 29 1.23 -20.37 -3.13
N ALA A 30 1.91 -20.10 -2.01
CA ALA A 30 3.21 -19.46 -2.04
C ALA A 30 4.13 -20.40 -2.82
N GLY A 31 4.58 -19.96 -4.01
CA GLY A 31 5.66 -20.63 -4.71
C GLY A 31 6.86 -20.76 -3.78
N SER A 32 7.82 -21.62 -4.12
CA SER A 32 9.02 -21.88 -3.31
C SER A 32 9.87 -20.63 -3.00
N GLY A 33 9.52 -19.47 -3.54
CA GLY A 33 10.31 -18.23 -3.49
C GLY A 33 11.54 -18.29 -4.39
N ILE A 34 11.71 -19.38 -5.14
CA ILE A 34 12.85 -19.60 -6.03
C ILE A 34 12.37 -19.35 -7.46
N THR A 35 13.02 -18.41 -8.14
CA THR A 35 12.84 -18.15 -9.57
C THR A 35 14.05 -18.67 -10.34
N PHE A 36 13.83 -19.27 -11.51
CA PHE A 36 14.91 -19.71 -12.38
C PHE A 36 15.00 -18.80 -13.60
N ASN A 37 16.23 -18.47 -14.02
CA ASN A 37 16.45 -17.72 -15.25
C ASN A 37 15.95 -18.48 -16.49
N GLN A 38 15.87 -19.80 -16.43
CA GLN A 38 15.30 -20.62 -17.50
C GLN A 38 13.84 -20.22 -17.78
N ASP A 39 13.02 -20.04 -16.73
CA ASP A 39 11.61 -19.66 -16.87
C ASP A 39 11.48 -18.31 -17.60
N TYR A 40 12.31 -17.33 -17.21
CA TYR A 40 12.38 -16.03 -17.88
C TYR A 40 12.76 -16.15 -19.37
N LEU A 41 13.81 -16.91 -19.68
CA LEU A 41 14.25 -17.10 -21.06
C LEU A 41 13.21 -17.83 -21.90
N GLU A 42 12.55 -18.85 -21.34
CA GLU A 42 11.50 -19.58 -22.05
C GLU A 42 10.30 -18.66 -22.35
N ASP A 43 9.87 -17.83 -21.38
CA ASP A 43 8.79 -16.87 -21.57
C ASP A 43 9.08 -15.81 -22.64
N LEU A 44 10.34 -15.37 -22.79
CA LEU A 44 10.75 -14.43 -23.84
C LEU A 44 10.46 -14.94 -25.27
N PHE A 45 10.49 -16.26 -25.46
CA PHE A 45 10.30 -16.88 -26.77
C PHE A 45 8.87 -17.36 -27.02
N ILE A 46 7.95 -17.20 -26.05
CA ILE A 46 6.56 -17.58 -26.23
C ILE A 46 5.87 -16.57 -27.16
N PRO A 47 5.39 -16.98 -28.35
CA PRO A 47 4.62 -16.10 -29.20
C PRO A 47 3.28 -15.76 -28.54
N ARG A 48 2.93 -14.47 -28.54
CA ARG A 48 1.64 -13.95 -28.05
C ARG A 48 0.84 -13.44 -29.24
N GLU A 49 -0.38 -13.94 -29.41
CA GLU A 49 -1.20 -13.63 -30.60
C GLU A 49 -1.97 -12.29 -30.50
N PHE A 50 -2.02 -11.67 -29.31
CA PHE A 50 -2.68 -10.38 -29.11
C PHE A 50 -1.76 -9.19 -29.48
N LYS A 51 -2.37 -8.09 -29.92
CA LYS A 51 -1.66 -6.84 -30.12
C LYS A 51 -1.55 -6.08 -28.80
N ILE A 52 -0.39 -5.49 -28.55
CA ILE A 52 -0.10 -4.82 -27.29
C ILE A 52 -0.82 -3.48 -27.13
N ASP A 53 -1.40 -2.92 -28.19
CA ASP A 53 -2.24 -1.71 -28.17
C ASP A 53 -3.74 -2.04 -28.02
N ASP A 54 -4.13 -3.32 -28.04
CA ASP A 54 -5.50 -3.78 -27.82
C ASP A 54 -5.75 -4.03 -26.32
N ILE A 55 -6.13 -2.97 -25.59
CA ILE A 55 -6.38 -3.03 -24.14
C ILE A 55 -7.32 -4.19 -23.76
N PRO A 56 -8.49 -4.41 -24.39
CA PRO A 56 -9.33 -5.59 -24.12
C PRO A 56 -8.59 -6.93 -24.26
N ALA A 57 -7.76 -7.10 -25.30
CA ALA A 57 -7.01 -8.34 -25.50
C ALA A 57 -5.93 -8.55 -24.41
N VAL A 58 -5.21 -7.48 -24.03
CA VAL A 58 -4.23 -7.53 -22.94
C VAL A 58 -4.91 -7.82 -21.60
N PHE A 59 -6.02 -7.13 -21.31
CA PHE A 59 -6.82 -7.37 -20.11
C PHE A 59 -7.29 -8.84 -20.06
N SER A 60 -7.85 -9.36 -21.16
CA SER A 60 -8.29 -10.76 -21.25
C SER A 60 -7.14 -11.73 -20.94
N HIS A 61 -5.96 -11.49 -21.51
CA HIS A 61 -4.78 -12.30 -21.27
C HIS A 61 -4.33 -12.30 -19.79
N VAL A 62 -4.17 -11.11 -19.19
CA VAL A 62 -3.73 -10.99 -17.79
C VAL A 62 -4.80 -11.52 -16.83
N PHE A 63 -6.07 -11.18 -17.05
CA PHE A 63 -7.17 -11.63 -16.22
C PHE A 63 -7.33 -13.17 -16.28
N ALA A 64 -7.10 -13.79 -17.43
CA ALA A 64 -7.10 -15.24 -17.60
C ALA A 64 -6.01 -15.95 -16.77
N ALA A 65 -4.93 -15.27 -16.38
CA ALA A 65 -3.87 -15.82 -15.53
C ALA A 65 -4.18 -15.75 -14.01
N LEU A 66 -5.13 -14.90 -13.59
CA LEU A 66 -5.43 -14.73 -12.16
C LEU A 66 -5.93 -16.03 -11.50
N PRO A 67 -5.57 -16.33 -10.24
CA PRO A 67 -6.23 -17.39 -9.48
C PRO A 67 -7.69 -17.04 -9.18
N ALA A 68 -8.43 -17.98 -8.57
CA ALA A 68 -9.81 -17.73 -8.14
C ALA A 68 -9.94 -16.62 -7.07
N GLN A 69 -8.86 -16.36 -6.32
CA GLN A 69 -8.79 -15.29 -5.35
C GLN A 69 -7.35 -14.72 -5.29
N VAL A 70 -7.25 -13.40 -5.20
CA VAL A 70 -6.02 -12.64 -4.98
C VAL A 70 -6.13 -11.79 -3.71
N ASN A 71 -5.01 -11.55 -3.06
CA ASN A 71 -4.90 -10.56 -1.98
C ASN A 71 -4.22 -9.31 -2.56
N VAL A 72 -4.81 -8.15 -2.31
CA VAL A 72 -4.28 -6.85 -2.72
C VAL A 72 -3.69 -6.20 -1.47
N TYR A 73 -2.37 -6.10 -1.39
CA TYR A 73 -1.68 -5.69 -0.17
C TYR A 73 -1.54 -4.17 0.01
N PRO A 74 -1.18 -3.38 -1.02
CA PRO A 74 -1.03 -1.93 -0.85
C PRO A 74 -2.33 -1.26 -0.41
N THR A 75 -2.24 -0.25 0.46
CA THR A 75 -3.42 0.43 1.02
C THR A 75 -4.25 1.18 0.00
N GLU A 76 -3.68 1.43 -1.18
CA GLU A 76 -4.32 2.08 -2.32
C GLU A 76 -5.00 1.14 -3.31
N ASN A 77 -5.01 -0.15 -2.99
CA ASN A 77 -5.74 -1.19 -3.73
C ASN A 77 -5.15 -1.52 -5.10
N TYR A 78 -3.86 -1.29 -5.30
CA TYR A 78 -3.14 -1.73 -6.50
C TYR A 78 -2.75 -3.21 -6.42
N TYR A 79 -3.24 -4.01 -7.38
CA TYR A 79 -2.79 -5.39 -7.59
C TYR A 79 -1.88 -5.44 -8.81
N TYR A 80 -0.58 -5.42 -8.56
CA TYR A 80 0.44 -5.37 -9.60
C TYR A 80 0.65 -6.72 -10.30
N PHE A 81 1.00 -6.64 -11.57
CA PHE A 81 1.41 -7.78 -12.39
C PHE A 81 2.51 -7.36 -13.36
N SER A 82 3.23 -8.34 -13.89
CA SER A 82 4.16 -8.16 -14.99
C SER A 82 4.02 -9.29 -16.00
N PHE A 83 4.34 -9.02 -17.26
CA PHE A 83 4.38 -10.04 -18.32
C PHE A 83 5.35 -9.65 -19.43
N LEU A 84 5.75 -10.63 -20.23
CA LEU A 84 6.57 -10.43 -21.43
C LEU A 84 5.69 -10.47 -22.68
N HIS A 85 5.97 -9.58 -23.62
CA HIS A 85 5.37 -9.58 -24.96
C HIS A 85 6.38 -9.05 -25.98
N GLY A 86 6.67 -9.84 -27.02
CA GLY A 86 7.56 -9.41 -28.11
C GLY A 86 8.98 -9.06 -27.67
N GLY A 87 9.48 -9.67 -26.58
CA GLY A 87 10.79 -9.35 -26.00
C GLY A 87 10.81 -8.11 -25.10
N VAL A 88 9.66 -7.50 -24.82
CA VAL A 88 9.52 -6.33 -23.94
C VAL A 88 8.83 -6.74 -22.63
N SER A 89 9.38 -6.27 -21.51
CA SER A 89 8.76 -6.41 -20.19
C SER A 89 7.70 -5.33 -19.98
N TYR A 90 6.51 -5.76 -19.59
CA TYR A 90 5.41 -4.89 -19.20
C TYR A 90 5.13 -5.06 -17.71
N SER A 91 4.87 -3.94 -17.05
CA SER A 91 4.29 -3.87 -15.71
C SER A 91 2.88 -3.29 -15.81
N GLY A 92 2.05 -3.57 -14.83
CA GLY A 92 0.71 -3.00 -14.77
C GLY A 92 0.06 -3.28 -13.43
N ASN A 93 -1.16 -2.79 -13.28
CA ASN A 93 -1.98 -3.11 -12.13
C ASN A 93 -3.47 -3.15 -12.48
N PHE A 94 -4.20 -3.88 -11.64
CA PHE A 94 -5.63 -3.70 -11.45
C PHE A 94 -5.81 -2.85 -10.20
N ARG A 95 -6.63 -1.80 -10.23
CA ARG A 95 -6.95 -1.00 -9.05
C ARG A 95 -8.45 -0.91 -8.82
N LEU A 96 -8.87 -1.26 -7.61
CA LEU A 96 -10.21 -1.00 -7.09
C LEU A 96 -10.16 0.26 -6.23
N ASP A 97 -10.22 1.42 -6.90
CA ASP A 97 -10.09 2.73 -6.26
C ASP A 97 -11.24 2.99 -5.27
N VAL A 98 -10.94 3.61 -4.13
CA VAL A 98 -11.95 3.98 -3.13
C VAL A 98 -13.02 4.92 -3.68
N ARG A 99 -12.72 5.63 -4.75
CA ARG A 99 -13.63 6.60 -5.38
C ARG A 99 -14.79 5.94 -6.11
N ASP A 100 -14.58 4.81 -6.79
CA ASP A 100 -15.55 4.26 -7.74
C ASP A 100 -15.63 2.72 -7.79
N ARG A 101 -14.84 1.98 -7.00
CA ARG A 101 -14.95 0.51 -6.94
C ARG A 101 -16.35 0.01 -6.56
N ASP A 102 -17.07 0.77 -5.73
CA ASP A 102 -18.44 0.45 -5.31
C ASP A 102 -19.47 0.76 -6.41
N GLU A 103 -19.09 1.55 -7.42
CA GLU A 103 -19.86 1.84 -8.62
C GLU A 103 -19.62 0.80 -9.73
N GLY A 104 -18.76 -0.19 -9.46
CA GLY A 104 -18.47 -1.29 -10.35
C GLY A 104 -17.31 -1.04 -11.32
N ILE A 105 -16.42 -0.09 -10.98
CA ILE A 105 -15.27 0.28 -11.80
C ILE A 105 -14.01 -0.49 -11.37
N LEU A 106 -13.26 -0.97 -12.37
CA LEU A 106 -11.93 -1.54 -12.22
C LEU A 106 -10.97 -0.78 -13.11
N HIS A 107 -9.98 -0.11 -12.53
CA HIS A 107 -8.92 0.50 -13.32
C HIS A 107 -7.92 -0.57 -13.75
N PHE A 108 -7.58 -0.55 -15.04
CA PHE A 108 -6.57 -1.42 -15.61
C PHE A 108 -5.54 -0.57 -16.35
N VAL A 109 -4.29 -0.71 -15.96
CA VAL A 109 -3.16 -0.03 -16.59
C VAL A 109 -2.04 -1.02 -16.85
N TYR A 110 -1.34 -0.84 -17.97
CA TYR A 110 -0.07 -1.49 -18.22
C TYR A 110 0.85 -0.56 -19.02
N PHE A 111 2.15 -0.74 -18.81
CA PHE A 111 3.18 0.05 -19.43
C PHE A 111 4.45 -0.79 -19.60
N ASN A 112 5.28 -0.49 -20.59
CA ASN A 112 6.57 -1.16 -20.66
C ASN A 112 7.45 -0.67 -19.51
N GLN A 113 8.21 -1.59 -18.91
CA GLN A 113 9.13 -1.25 -17.83
C GLN A 113 10.18 -0.27 -18.36
N ALA A 114 10.40 0.80 -17.60
CA ALA A 114 11.42 1.77 -17.90
C ALA A 114 12.79 1.12 -17.68
N GLU A 115 13.68 1.34 -18.63
CA GLU A 115 15.09 0.97 -18.51
C GLU A 115 15.89 2.26 -18.46
N ALA A 116 16.98 2.30 -17.68
CA ALA A 116 17.80 3.52 -17.54
C ALA A 116 18.35 4.05 -18.89
N TRP A 117 18.37 3.21 -19.93
CA TRP A 117 18.85 3.52 -21.27
C TRP A 117 17.74 3.68 -22.31
N ASN A 118 16.47 3.37 -21.97
CA ASN A 118 15.33 3.45 -22.88
C ASN A 118 14.28 4.43 -22.36
N SER A 119 14.06 5.51 -23.10
CA SER A 119 13.06 6.53 -22.79
C SER A 119 11.70 6.26 -23.45
N GLU A 120 11.55 5.21 -24.25
CA GLU A 120 10.25 4.86 -24.83
C GLU A 120 9.32 4.38 -23.72
N LEU A 121 8.25 5.14 -23.46
CA LEU A 121 7.21 4.79 -22.51
C LEU A 121 5.88 4.66 -23.26
N THR A 122 5.35 3.46 -23.28
CA THR A 122 3.99 3.15 -23.69
C THR A 122 3.20 2.95 -22.42
N VAL A 123 2.17 3.77 -22.22
CA VAL A 123 1.21 3.59 -21.12
C VAL A 123 -0.16 3.40 -21.73
N GLN A 124 -0.85 2.36 -21.29
CA GLN A 124 -2.20 2.02 -21.72
C GLN A 124 -3.08 1.93 -20.49
N TYR A 125 -4.18 2.69 -20.48
CA TYR A 125 -5.07 2.81 -19.34
C TYR A 125 -6.53 2.72 -19.79
N ARG A 126 -7.35 2.04 -18.98
CA ARG A 126 -8.81 2.08 -19.10
C ARG A 126 -9.47 1.83 -17.75
N ALA A 127 -10.47 2.65 -17.43
CA ALA A 127 -11.46 2.33 -16.40
C ALA A 127 -12.50 1.37 -17.01
N LEU A 128 -12.51 0.14 -16.53
CA LEU A 128 -13.37 -0.93 -17.04
C LEU A 128 -14.63 -1.05 -16.18
N SER A 129 -15.75 -1.28 -16.85
CA SER A 129 -17.08 -1.41 -16.26
C SER A 129 -17.86 -2.54 -16.93
N LEU A 130 -19.14 -2.68 -16.55
CA LEU A 130 -20.03 -3.63 -17.21
C LEU A 130 -20.16 -3.38 -18.72
N ALA A 131 -20.02 -2.13 -19.18
CA ALA A 131 -20.04 -1.78 -20.60
C ALA A 131 -18.87 -2.42 -21.38
N ASP A 132 -17.78 -2.75 -20.67
CA ASP A 132 -16.59 -3.41 -21.21
C ASP A 132 -16.64 -4.94 -21.00
N GLY A 133 -17.75 -5.46 -20.47
CA GLY A 133 -17.91 -6.87 -20.11
C GLY A 133 -17.24 -7.25 -18.78
N VAL A 134 -16.78 -6.27 -18.00
CA VAL A 134 -16.17 -6.46 -16.68
C VAL A 134 -17.19 -6.16 -15.60
N LYS A 135 -17.63 -7.18 -14.87
CA LYS A 135 -18.56 -6.98 -13.75
C LYS A 135 -17.78 -6.97 -12.44
N VAL A 136 -17.83 -5.86 -11.72
CA VAL A 136 -17.30 -5.74 -10.36
C VAL A 136 -18.48 -5.75 -9.38
N GLU A 137 -18.45 -6.69 -8.43
CA GLU A 137 -19.48 -6.88 -7.42
C GLU A 137 -18.87 -6.84 -6.02
N LYS A 138 -19.33 -5.90 -5.18
CA LYS A 138 -18.95 -5.87 -3.77
C LYS A 138 -19.60 -7.03 -3.03
N LEU A 139 -18.80 -7.99 -2.58
CA LEU A 139 -19.29 -9.14 -1.80
C LEU A 139 -19.47 -8.78 -0.32
N ARG A 140 -18.53 -8.00 0.22
CA ARG A 140 -18.52 -7.41 1.56
C ARG A 140 -17.48 -6.29 1.59
N ASP A 141 -17.33 -5.61 2.72
CA ASP A 141 -16.28 -4.62 2.90
C ASP A 141 -14.91 -5.17 2.50
N LEU A 142 -14.23 -4.41 1.64
CA LEU A 142 -12.88 -4.70 1.14
C LEU A 142 -12.76 -6.04 0.39
N VAL A 143 -13.87 -6.63 -0.07
CA VAL A 143 -13.85 -7.86 -0.88
C VAL A 143 -14.78 -7.72 -2.07
N TYR A 144 -14.20 -7.82 -3.25
CA TYR A 144 -14.88 -7.62 -4.52
C TYR A 144 -14.71 -8.84 -5.41
N ARG A 145 -15.75 -9.18 -6.16
CA ARG A 145 -15.67 -10.16 -7.24
C ARG A 145 -15.56 -9.43 -8.55
N VAL A 146 -14.57 -9.78 -9.34
CA VAL A 146 -14.45 -9.34 -10.73
C VAL A 146 -14.78 -10.51 -11.64
N GLU A 147 -15.68 -10.31 -12.60
CA GLU A 147 -16.04 -11.30 -13.61
C GLU A 147 -15.79 -10.77 -15.01
N TYR A 148 -15.19 -11.62 -15.86
CA TYR A 148 -14.95 -11.33 -17.27
C TYR A 148 -14.83 -12.63 -18.06
N GLY A 149 -15.45 -12.71 -19.24
CA GLY A 149 -15.31 -13.87 -20.14
C GLY A 149 -15.72 -15.21 -19.52
N GLY A 150 -16.66 -15.22 -18.56
CA GLY A 150 -17.09 -16.42 -17.83
C GLY A 150 -16.15 -16.85 -16.69
N LYS A 151 -15.01 -16.17 -16.50
CA LYS A 151 -14.11 -16.34 -15.36
C LYS A 151 -14.47 -15.36 -14.25
N SER A 152 -14.28 -15.79 -13.00
CA SER A 152 -14.48 -14.97 -11.81
C SER A 152 -13.25 -15.04 -10.90
N THR A 153 -12.81 -13.89 -10.40
CA THR A 153 -11.73 -13.76 -9.43
C THR A 153 -12.18 -12.87 -8.27
N VAL A 154 -11.93 -13.31 -7.03
CA VAL A 154 -12.16 -12.51 -5.84
C VAL A 154 -10.92 -11.70 -5.50
N PHE A 155 -11.07 -10.38 -5.38
CA PHE A 155 -10.06 -9.44 -4.91
C PHE A 155 -10.34 -9.15 -3.44
N ALA A 156 -9.47 -9.65 -2.56
CA ALA A 156 -9.48 -9.30 -1.14
C ALA A 156 -8.50 -8.15 -0.90
N LEU A 157 -9.03 -6.94 -0.71
CA LEU A 157 -8.23 -5.76 -0.39
C LEU A 157 -7.72 -5.86 1.06
N ASN A 158 -6.54 -5.30 1.30
CA ASN A 158 -5.90 -5.36 2.61
C ASN A 158 -6.79 -4.70 3.66
N ASP A 159 -7.05 -5.41 4.76
CA ASP A 159 -7.89 -4.92 5.85
C ASP A 159 -7.04 -4.64 7.08
N LEU A 160 -6.70 -3.37 7.27
CA LEU A 160 -5.88 -2.87 8.35
C LEU A 160 -6.69 -2.05 9.36
N ARG A 161 -8.02 -2.16 9.36
CA ARG A 161 -8.91 -1.34 10.22
C ARG A 161 -8.57 -1.43 11.71
N GLU A 162 -8.11 -2.59 12.15
CA GLU A 162 -7.72 -2.86 13.54
C GLU A 162 -6.23 -2.59 13.82
N VAL A 163 -5.45 -2.20 12.80
CA VAL A 163 -4.04 -1.88 12.94
C VAL A 163 -3.90 -0.43 13.41
N THR A 164 -3.54 -0.28 14.67
CA THR A 164 -3.30 1.02 15.31
C THR A 164 -1.94 1.02 16.01
N PRO A 165 -1.26 2.18 16.12
CA PRO A 165 -0.03 2.27 16.89
C PRO A 165 -0.31 1.97 18.37
N PRO A 166 0.48 1.10 19.01
CA PRO A 166 0.49 0.97 20.46
C PRO A 166 0.70 2.33 21.15
N PRO A 167 0.11 2.59 22.33
CA PRO A 167 0.18 3.92 22.96
C PRO A 167 1.59 4.48 23.17
N ASP A 168 2.58 3.60 23.37
CA ASP A 168 4.00 3.95 23.54
C ASP A 168 4.70 4.34 22.22
N LYS A 169 4.07 4.10 21.06
CA LYS A 169 4.56 4.50 19.73
C LYS A 169 4.01 5.84 19.24
N LEU A 170 3.05 6.48 19.95
CA LEU A 170 2.63 7.86 19.67
C LEU A 170 3.32 8.83 20.61
N ALA A 171 4.01 9.83 20.05
CA ALA A 171 4.56 10.92 20.85
C ALA A 171 3.47 11.93 21.23
N PRO A 172 3.65 12.70 22.32
CA PRO A 172 2.66 13.71 22.71
C PRO A 172 2.47 14.76 21.62
N GLY A 173 1.21 15.00 21.22
CA GLY A 173 0.85 15.94 20.16
C GLY A 173 0.69 15.31 18.77
N GLU A 174 1.07 14.04 18.60
CA GLU A 174 0.83 13.30 17.37
C GLU A 174 -0.58 12.73 17.30
N THR A 175 -1.17 12.79 16.11
CA THR A 175 -2.42 12.13 15.74
C THR A 175 -2.12 11.02 14.76
N PHE A 176 -2.74 9.87 14.95
CA PHE A 176 -2.68 8.76 14.00
C PHE A 176 -3.64 9.02 12.82
N ILE A 177 -3.09 9.12 11.61
CA ILE A 177 -3.87 9.32 10.38
C ILE A 177 -4.38 7.99 9.83
N GLY A 178 -3.53 6.97 9.83
CA GLY A 178 -3.94 5.62 9.42
C GLY A 178 -2.76 4.67 9.16
N PRO A 179 -3.06 3.38 9.02
CA PRO A 179 -2.07 2.36 8.72
C PRO A 179 -1.77 2.36 7.22
N VAL A 180 -0.48 2.36 6.88
CA VAL A 180 0.02 2.30 5.51
C VAL A 180 0.65 0.93 5.29
N PHE A 181 0.34 0.31 4.15
CA PHE A 181 1.03 -0.87 3.65
C PHE A 181 1.57 -0.50 2.27
N ASP A 182 2.88 -0.37 2.22
CA ASP A 182 3.64 0.07 1.06
C ASP A 182 3.91 -1.10 0.10
N GLU A 183 4.13 -0.84 -1.19
CA GLU A 183 4.49 -1.86 -2.19
C GLU A 183 5.76 -2.62 -1.80
N SER A 184 6.65 -2.01 -1.00
CA SER A 184 7.82 -2.69 -0.49
C SER A 184 7.47 -3.87 0.43
N GLY A 185 6.23 -3.98 0.90
CA GLY A 185 5.78 -4.98 1.86
C GLY A 185 5.95 -4.54 3.32
N LEU A 186 6.40 -3.30 3.56
CA LEU A 186 6.50 -2.73 4.89
C LEU A 186 5.20 -2.03 5.30
N GLN A 187 4.90 -2.13 6.59
CA GLN A 187 3.77 -1.43 7.20
C GLN A 187 4.26 -0.24 8.02
N PHE A 188 3.51 0.85 7.96
CA PHE A 188 3.79 2.06 8.73
C PHE A 188 2.54 2.57 9.43
N TYR A 189 2.75 3.32 10.50
CA TYR A 189 1.78 4.26 11.02
C TYR A 189 2.09 5.63 10.43
N LEU A 190 1.15 6.22 9.69
CA LEU A 190 1.25 7.61 9.28
C LEU A 190 0.75 8.49 10.44
N LEU A 191 1.66 9.27 11.00
CA LEU A 191 1.38 10.17 12.12
C LEU A 191 1.50 11.63 11.68
N PHE A 192 0.73 12.50 12.31
CA PHE A 192 0.80 13.95 12.09
C PHE A 192 0.87 14.71 13.41
N HIS A 193 1.83 15.62 13.54
CA HIS A 193 1.91 16.55 14.66
C HIS A 193 1.44 17.94 14.24
N GLY A 194 0.29 18.40 14.78
CA GLY A 194 -0.35 19.64 14.35
C GLY A 194 0.44 20.91 14.65
N GLU A 195 0.99 21.06 15.86
CA GLU A 195 1.73 22.28 16.23
C GLU A 195 3.12 22.35 15.56
N GLU A 196 3.84 21.24 15.49
CA GLU A 196 5.13 21.11 14.79
C GLU A 196 5.00 21.02 13.26
N LYS A 197 3.77 20.91 12.73
CA LYS A 197 3.44 20.81 11.30
C LYS A 197 4.22 19.71 10.56
N ARG A 198 4.17 18.49 11.09
CA ARG A 198 5.10 17.43 10.68
C ARG A 198 4.40 16.09 10.47
N PHE A 199 4.63 15.48 9.31
CA PHE A 199 4.26 14.08 9.08
C PHE A 199 5.40 13.16 9.52
N THR A 200 5.05 11.92 9.89
CA THR A 200 6.03 10.88 10.25
C THR A 200 5.53 9.52 9.79
N TYR A 201 6.39 8.76 9.12
CA TYR A 201 6.18 7.32 8.95
C TYR A 201 6.94 6.58 10.05
N VAL A 202 6.19 5.88 10.90
CA VAL A 202 6.75 5.01 11.95
C VAL A 202 6.58 3.56 11.53
N LEU A 203 7.65 2.78 11.52
CA LEU A 203 7.60 1.36 11.17
C LEU A 203 6.65 0.60 12.11
N ASN A 204 5.70 -0.15 11.54
CA ASN A 204 4.87 -1.08 12.29
C ASN A 204 5.65 -2.37 12.57
N GLU A 205 6.31 -2.42 13.72
CA GLU A 205 7.09 -3.58 14.15
C GLU A 205 6.25 -4.75 14.67
N ALA A 206 4.92 -4.59 14.78
CA ALA A 206 4.00 -5.68 15.12
C ALA A 206 3.60 -6.52 13.90
N ALA A 207 3.84 -6.00 12.68
CA ALA A 207 3.66 -6.77 11.45
C ALA A 207 4.74 -7.85 11.31
N PRO A 208 4.49 -8.94 10.55
CA PRO A 208 5.52 -9.93 10.24
C PRO A 208 6.78 -9.25 9.65
N PRO A 209 7.99 -9.63 10.09
CA PRO A 209 9.21 -8.98 9.63
C PRO A 209 9.42 -9.25 8.14
N ALA A 210 9.29 -8.20 7.33
CA ALA A 210 9.53 -8.21 5.88
C ALA A 210 10.86 -7.56 5.48
N GLU A 211 11.68 -7.21 6.48
CA GLU A 211 12.98 -6.56 6.29
C GLU A 211 13.95 -6.95 7.41
N ARG A 212 15.23 -7.06 7.02
CA ARG A 212 16.36 -7.14 7.95
C ARG A 212 16.99 -5.76 8.06
N LEU A 213 16.98 -5.22 9.27
CA LEU A 213 17.63 -3.94 9.57
C LEU A 213 19.09 -4.16 10.00
N LEU A 214 19.99 -3.41 9.40
CA LEU A 214 21.42 -3.38 9.72
C LEU A 214 21.76 -2.01 10.33
N ALA A 215 22.63 -1.98 11.33
CA ALA A 215 23.16 -0.70 11.82
C ALA A 215 23.97 -0.02 10.71
N TYR A 216 23.93 1.31 10.67
CA TYR A 216 24.71 2.10 9.72
C TYR A 216 26.21 1.81 9.85
N SER A 217 26.70 1.73 11.09
CA SER A 217 28.06 1.28 11.38
C SER A 217 28.15 0.63 12.77
N ASP A 218 29.26 -0.01 13.10
CA ASP A 218 29.49 -0.56 14.45
C ASP A 218 29.49 0.54 15.53
N THR A 219 29.78 1.79 15.15
CA THR A 219 29.83 2.96 16.04
C THR A 219 28.58 3.83 15.99
N ASP A 220 27.70 3.62 15.01
CA ASP A 220 26.40 4.29 14.90
C ASP A 220 25.30 3.24 14.78
N SER A 221 24.60 3.06 15.90
CA SER A 221 23.47 2.13 15.99
C SER A 221 22.12 2.82 15.92
N ASP A 222 22.08 4.15 15.80
CA ASP A 222 20.84 4.92 15.82
C ASP A 222 20.20 4.95 14.44
N ILE A 223 21.03 4.96 13.38
CA ILE A 223 20.58 4.77 12.00
C ILE A 223 20.58 3.29 11.65
N LEU A 224 19.47 2.82 11.08
CA LEU A 224 19.23 1.46 10.65
C LEU A 224 18.87 1.42 9.15
N LEU A 225 19.48 0.51 8.39
CA LEU A 225 19.26 0.35 6.96
C LEU A 225 18.52 -0.95 6.66
N GLY A 226 17.44 -0.86 5.87
CA GLY A 226 16.77 -2.01 5.28
C GLY A 226 17.65 -2.67 4.23
N MET A 227 17.99 -3.94 4.43
CA MET A 227 18.86 -4.69 3.53
C MET A 227 18.26 -4.89 2.14
N ARG A 228 16.93 -5.03 2.04
CA ARG A 228 16.22 -5.20 0.77
C ARG A 228 15.72 -3.88 0.21
N THR A 229 15.11 -3.03 1.03
CA THR A 229 14.43 -1.82 0.56
C THR A 229 15.38 -0.64 0.37
N GLY A 230 16.51 -0.60 1.09
CA GLY A 230 17.30 0.63 1.20
C GLY A 230 16.58 1.73 1.98
N PHE A 231 15.54 1.41 2.76
CA PHE A 231 14.95 2.40 3.66
C PHE A 231 15.85 2.63 4.86
N ALA A 232 16.09 3.88 5.20
CA ALA A 232 16.84 4.30 6.37
C ALA A 232 15.87 4.70 7.47
N PHE A 233 16.05 4.12 8.65
CA PHE A 233 15.27 4.38 9.84
C PHE A 233 16.15 4.97 10.93
N TYR A 234 15.60 5.89 11.71
CA TYR A 234 16.23 6.42 12.91
C TYR A 234 15.54 5.84 14.14
N LYS A 235 16.32 5.38 15.12
CA LYS A 235 15.82 4.97 16.44
C LYS A 235 15.44 6.21 17.23
N ASP A 236 14.16 6.36 17.49
CA ASP A 236 13.67 7.44 18.33
C ASP A 236 14.15 7.24 19.78
N ARG A 237 14.70 8.32 20.36
CA ARG A 237 15.24 8.30 21.74
C ARG A 237 14.24 8.68 22.81
N PHE A 238 13.12 9.31 22.41
CA PHE A 238 12.05 9.68 23.32
C PHE A 238 11.01 8.56 23.38
N GLN A 239 10.71 7.93 22.24
CA GLN A 239 9.82 6.76 22.17
C GLN A 239 10.57 5.58 21.57
N ASP A 240 10.35 4.37 22.08
CA ASP A 240 10.90 3.16 21.45
C ASP A 240 10.21 2.96 20.10
N ARG A 241 10.72 3.48 19.00
CA ARG A 241 10.16 3.30 17.65
C ARG A 241 11.20 3.62 16.58
N LYS A 242 10.89 3.25 15.34
CA LYS A 242 11.76 3.49 14.18
C LYS A 242 11.05 4.43 13.22
N ILE A 243 11.65 5.59 12.99
CA ILE A 243 11.13 6.63 12.10
C ILE A 243 11.82 6.51 10.76
N LEU A 244 11.06 6.45 9.66
CA LEU A 244 11.65 6.52 8.32
C LEU A 244 12.26 7.91 8.11
N ILE A 245 13.56 7.96 7.83
CA ILE A 245 14.32 9.20 7.60
C ILE A 245 14.92 9.29 6.20
N GLY A 246 14.99 8.18 5.47
CA GLY A 246 15.45 8.19 4.09
C GLY A 246 15.00 7.01 3.26
N VAL A 247 14.90 7.23 1.96
CA VAL A 247 14.68 6.21 0.94
C VAL A 247 15.78 6.33 -0.12
N TYR A 248 16.24 5.20 -0.64
CA TYR A 248 17.31 5.19 -1.63
C TYR A 248 16.81 5.81 -2.95
N ALA A 249 17.44 6.90 -3.38
CA ALA A 249 17.04 7.70 -4.54
C ALA A 249 16.99 6.88 -5.83
N GLY A 250 17.86 5.89 -6.00
CA GLY A 250 17.83 5.02 -7.18
C GLY A 250 16.54 4.21 -7.32
N ASN A 251 15.81 3.91 -6.23
CA ASN A 251 14.49 3.28 -6.34
C ASN A 251 13.42 4.29 -6.77
N VAL A 252 13.51 5.52 -6.26
CA VAL A 252 12.63 6.64 -6.62
C VAL A 252 12.77 7.00 -8.09
N GLU A 253 14.01 7.15 -8.57
CA GLU A 253 14.31 7.45 -9.98
C GLU A 253 13.81 6.36 -10.93
N ASN A 254 13.85 5.10 -10.50
CA ASN A 254 13.34 3.97 -11.27
C ASN A 254 11.83 3.73 -11.08
N ASN A 255 11.18 4.46 -10.17
CA ASN A 255 9.74 4.33 -9.86
C ASN A 255 9.34 2.85 -9.65
N ASN A 256 10.11 2.16 -8.80
CA ASN A 256 9.90 0.74 -8.50
C ASN A 256 9.20 0.56 -7.13
N PHE A 257 8.86 -0.67 -6.75
CA PHE A 257 8.14 -0.97 -5.49
C PHE A 257 8.86 -0.57 -4.18
N LEU A 258 10.04 0.05 -4.24
CA LEU A 258 10.89 0.43 -3.11
C LEU A 258 11.20 1.94 -3.12
N ASP A 259 10.40 2.74 -3.81
CA ASP A 259 10.49 4.20 -3.90
C ASP A 259 9.90 4.94 -2.69
N GLY A 260 9.17 4.22 -1.83
CA GLY A 260 8.78 4.68 -0.51
C GLY A 260 7.29 4.98 -0.38
N PRO A 261 6.78 5.08 0.86
CA PRO A 261 5.35 5.14 1.12
C PRO A 261 4.70 6.49 0.80
N PHE A 262 5.40 7.40 0.11
CA PHE A 262 4.95 8.78 -0.06
C PHE A 262 3.61 8.87 -0.82
N ASP A 263 3.36 7.89 -1.68
CA ASP A 263 2.14 7.75 -2.44
C ASP A 263 1.30 6.52 -2.05
N GLN A 264 1.48 5.97 -0.84
CA GLN A 264 0.68 4.88 -0.30
C GLN A 264 -0.08 5.29 0.95
N LEU A 265 -1.20 5.97 0.78
CA LEU A 265 -1.99 6.54 1.87
C LEU A 265 -3.05 5.56 2.36
N PRO A 266 -3.55 5.72 3.61
CA PRO A 266 -4.49 4.81 4.24
C PRO A 266 -5.93 5.00 3.72
N ASP A 267 -6.13 5.12 2.41
CA ASP A 267 -7.37 5.57 1.74
C ASP A 267 -8.63 4.82 2.18
N ASN A 268 -8.50 3.51 2.40
CA ASN A 268 -9.57 2.64 2.88
C ASN A 268 -10.03 2.94 4.31
N PHE A 269 -9.18 3.59 5.11
CA PHE A 269 -9.33 3.71 6.57
C PHE A 269 -9.46 5.15 7.05
N LEU A 270 -9.25 6.14 6.17
CA LEU A 270 -9.37 7.56 6.49
C LEU A 270 -10.77 7.91 6.99
N LYS A 271 -10.82 8.50 8.19
CA LYS A 271 -12.06 8.96 8.82
C LYS A 271 -12.27 10.44 8.49
N GLY A 272 -13.39 10.74 7.83
CA GLY A 272 -13.73 12.11 7.46
C GLY A 272 -12.63 12.78 6.62
N ASP A 273 -12.18 13.95 7.09
CA ASP A 273 -11.20 14.83 6.43
C ASP A 273 -9.84 14.87 7.15
N GLU A 274 -9.53 13.92 8.04
CA GLU A 274 -8.33 13.98 8.90
C GLU A 274 -7.02 14.22 8.12
N LEU A 275 -6.79 13.44 7.05
CA LEU A 275 -5.63 13.62 6.17
C LEU A 275 -5.62 15.01 5.50
N ARG A 276 -6.75 15.42 4.91
CA ARG A 276 -6.88 16.73 4.29
C ARG A 276 -6.58 17.85 5.29
N GLN A 277 -7.09 17.80 6.51
CA GLN A 277 -6.80 18.82 7.53
C GLN A 277 -5.32 18.85 7.94
N ALA A 278 -4.68 17.68 8.02
CA ALA A 278 -3.24 17.60 8.26
C ALA A 278 -2.46 18.28 7.11
N ILE A 279 -2.79 17.97 5.86
CA ILE A 279 -2.19 18.61 4.68
C ILE A 279 -2.39 20.13 4.71
N LEU A 280 -3.62 20.61 4.96
CA LEU A 280 -3.93 22.05 5.00
C LEU A 280 -3.28 22.79 6.17
N THR A 281 -2.78 22.08 7.18
CA THR A 281 -1.99 22.68 8.26
C THR A 281 -0.59 23.06 7.77
N LEU A 282 0.00 22.27 6.86
CA LEU A 282 1.26 22.60 6.18
C LEU A 282 1.04 23.57 5.02
N TYR A 283 0.01 23.32 4.20
CA TYR A 283 -0.25 24.00 2.92
C TYR A 283 -1.68 24.58 2.88
N PRO A 284 -1.98 25.67 3.61
CA PRO A 284 -3.32 26.25 3.67
C PRO A 284 -3.89 26.69 2.33
N GLU A 285 -3.03 27.00 1.35
CA GLU A 285 -3.38 27.40 -0.01
C GLU A 285 -4.14 26.32 -0.78
N LEU A 286 -3.95 25.04 -0.43
CA LEU A 286 -4.58 23.91 -1.13
C LEU A 286 -6.05 23.68 -0.76
N LYS A 287 -6.63 24.53 0.11
CA LYS A 287 -7.95 24.32 0.73
C LYS A 287 -9.04 23.92 -0.27
N ASP A 288 -9.09 24.57 -1.41
CA ASP A 288 -10.13 24.33 -2.42
C ASP A 288 -9.64 23.47 -3.59
N GLU A 289 -8.37 23.08 -3.60
CA GLU A 289 -7.71 22.36 -4.70
C GLU A 289 -7.70 20.85 -4.50
N ILE A 290 -7.74 20.37 -3.25
CA ILE A 290 -7.64 18.94 -2.92
C ILE A 290 -8.93 18.36 -2.32
N ASP A 291 -9.15 17.07 -2.56
CA ASP A 291 -10.21 16.29 -1.92
C ASP A 291 -9.78 15.73 -0.54
N ARG A 292 -10.64 14.92 0.09
CA ARG A 292 -10.38 14.36 1.42
C ARG A 292 -9.18 13.41 1.47
N LEU A 293 -8.78 12.85 0.32
CA LEU A 293 -7.66 11.92 0.15
C LEU A 293 -6.39 12.66 -0.26
N GLY A 294 -6.45 13.97 -0.46
CA GLY A 294 -5.32 14.77 -0.94
C GLY A 294 -5.14 14.76 -2.46
N ASN A 295 -6.07 14.18 -3.24
CA ASN A 295 -6.01 14.25 -4.70
C ASN A 295 -6.37 15.66 -5.16
N PHE A 296 -5.68 16.14 -6.20
CA PHE A 296 -6.05 17.40 -6.83
C PHE A 296 -7.36 17.23 -7.62
N LYS A 297 -8.20 18.27 -7.62
CA LYS A 297 -9.51 18.24 -8.31
C LYS A 297 -9.38 18.47 -9.82
N GLU A 298 -8.46 19.34 -10.23
CA GLU A 298 -8.35 19.83 -11.61
C GLU A 298 -7.15 19.25 -12.37
N GLN A 299 -6.28 18.49 -11.71
CA GLN A 299 -5.12 17.85 -12.31
C GLN A 299 -4.95 16.44 -11.76
N GLU A 300 -4.27 15.59 -12.53
CA GLU A 300 -3.91 14.27 -12.05
C GLU A 300 -2.84 14.36 -10.94
N GLY A 301 -2.92 13.40 -10.02
CA GLY A 301 -2.00 13.30 -8.89
C GLY A 301 -2.58 13.86 -7.59
N ARG A 302 -1.70 13.96 -6.60
CA ARG A 302 -2.04 14.23 -5.21
C ARG A 302 -0.90 14.88 -4.46
N VAL A 303 -1.19 15.38 -3.27
CA VAL A 303 -0.16 15.93 -2.39
C VAL A 303 0.79 14.82 -1.94
N LEU A 304 2.07 15.05 -2.20
CA LEU A 304 3.16 14.16 -1.78
C LEU A 304 3.36 14.25 -0.26
N ILE A 305 3.37 13.13 0.44
CA ILE A 305 3.72 13.09 1.87
C ILE A 305 5.05 12.37 2.00
N ASN A 306 6.14 13.14 1.87
CA ASN A 306 7.51 12.63 1.93
C ASN A 306 8.31 13.34 3.06
N PRO A 307 8.14 12.93 4.34
CA PRO A 307 8.85 13.52 5.48
C PRO A 307 10.23 12.89 5.70
N TYR A 308 10.92 12.49 4.62
CA TYR A 308 12.24 11.87 4.61
C TYR A 308 13.06 12.34 3.42
N ILE A 309 14.37 12.06 3.41
CA ILE A 309 15.23 12.40 2.27
C ILE A 309 15.29 11.28 1.24
N ASN A 310 15.53 11.63 -0.03
CA ASN A 310 15.92 10.65 -1.04
C ASN A 310 17.45 10.65 -1.15
N TYR A 311 18.11 9.64 -0.59
CA TYR A 311 19.58 9.60 -0.52
C TYR A 311 20.17 8.74 -1.65
N SER A 312 21.22 9.24 -2.30
CA SER A 312 21.99 8.50 -3.32
C SER A 312 23.18 7.77 -2.72
N PHE A 313 23.75 8.31 -1.64
CA PHE A 313 24.91 7.75 -0.97
C PHE A 313 24.65 7.62 0.53
N LEU A 314 25.16 6.55 1.14
CA LEU A 314 25.04 6.33 2.59
C LEU A 314 25.61 7.48 3.42
N SER A 315 26.62 8.20 2.92
CA SER A 315 27.20 9.36 3.61
C SER A 315 26.22 10.52 3.79
N GLU A 316 25.16 10.60 2.98
CA GLU A 316 24.14 11.65 3.13
C GLU A 316 23.33 11.44 4.42
N LEU A 317 23.19 10.19 4.89
CA LEU A 317 22.53 9.88 6.15
C LEU A 317 23.32 10.34 7.38
N GLU A 318 24.63 10.62 7.23
CA GLU A 318 25.46 11.12 8.34
C GLU A 318 24.98 12.48 8.85
N GLU A 319 24.17 13.21 8.06
CA GLU A 319 23.57 14.45 8.53
C GLU A 319 22.68 14.24 9.76
N PHE A 320 22.11 13.04 9.95
CA PHE A 320 21.27 12.71 11.09
C PHE A 320 22.08 12.36 12.35
N HIS A 321 23.41 12.21 12.26
CA HIS A 321 24.26 12.06 13.45
C HIS A 321 24.13 13.26 14.39
N LYS A 322 23.88 14.47 13.84
CA LYS A 322 23.64 15.68 14.65
C LYS A 322 22.40 15.56 15.55
N CYS A 323 21.45 14.69 15.21
CA CYS A 323 20.23 14.46 15.98
C CYS A 323 20.48 13.62 17.25
N ALA A 324 21.63 12.96 17.36
CA ALA A 324 22.04 12.27 18.58
C ALA A 324 22.46 13.23 19.71
N ASP A 325 22.60 14.54 19.44
CA ASP A 325 22.98 15.53 20.45
C ASP A 325 22.02 15.53 21.65
N SER A 326 22.53 15.13 22.81
CA SER A 326 21.80 15.10 24.08
C SER A 326 21.30 16.48 24.55
N GLY A 327 21.84 17.57 23.99
CA GLY A 327 21.37 18.93 24.24
C GLY A 327 20.07 19.30 23.53
N LEU A 328 19.65 18.54 22.51
CA LEU A 328 18.37 18.79 21.84
C LEU A 328 17.20 18.39 22.74
N ASP A 329 16.25 19.30 22.92
CA ASP A 329 14.97 18.95 23.51
C ASP A 329 14.13 18.10 22.53
N ARG A 330 12.93 17.67 22.97
CA ARG A 330 12.06 16.82 22.16
C ARG A 330 11.73 17.43 20.79
N VAL A 331 11.42 18.73 20.77
CA VAL A 331 11.04 19.45 19.55
C VAL A 331 12.25 19.58 18.62
N GLY A 332 13.41 19.95 19.16
CA GLY A 332 14.66 20.06 18.42
C GLY A 332 15.10 18.73 17.80
N PHE A 333 14.92 17.61 18.53
CA PHE A 333 15.18 16.28 18.01
C PHE A 333 14.28 15.92 16.83
N TYR A 334 12.96 16.04 16.96
CA TYR A 334 12.06 15.68 15.87
C TYR A 334 12.20 16.59 14.65
N ARG A 335 12.49 17.88 14.85
CA ARG A 335 12.83 18.80 13.76
C ARG A 335 14.13 18.38 13.06
N CYS A 336 15.12 17.90 13.80
CA CYS A 336 16.38 17.44 13.25
C CYS A 336 16.21 16.22 12.31
N LEU A 337 15.21 15.38 12.57
CA LEU A 337 14.88 14.21 11.74
C LEU A 337 14.08 14.54 10.48
N GLN A 338 13.73 15.80 10.22
CA GLN A 338 13.02 16.19 9.01
C GLN A 338 13.98 16.56 7.88
N PRO A 339 13.57 16.36 6.62
CA PRO A 339 14.31 16.91 5.49
C PRO A 339 14.43 18.43 5.64
N SER A 340 15.54 18.98 5.18
CA SER A 340 15.75 20.43 5.10
C SER A 340 14.68 21.05 4.21
N GLU A 341 14.11 22.21 4.58
CA GLU A 341 13.13 22.90 3.73
C GLU A 341 13.73 23.17 2.34
N GLY A 342 13.14 22.58 1.28
CA GLY A 342 13.51 22.82 -0.12
C GLY A 342 14.12 21.65 -0.90
N GLN A 343 13.93 20.41 -0.47
CA GLN A 343 14.16 19.21 -1.31
C GLN A 343 12.90 18.78 -2.04
#